data_AF-A0A1S0UBG1-F1
#
_entry.id   AF-A0A1S0UBG1-F1
#
_cell.length_a   1.000
_cell.length_b   1.000
_cell.length_c   1.000
_cell.angle_alpha   90.00
_cell.angle_beta   90.00
_cell.angle_gamma   90.00
#
_symmetry.space_group_name_H-M   'P 1'
#
loop_
_entity.id
_entity.type
_entity.pdbx_description
1 polymer ?
#
loop_
_entity_poly.entity_id
_entity_poly.type
_entity_poly.pdbx_seq_one_letter_code
_entity_poly.pdbx_strand_id
1 'polypeptide(L)'
;MCSRSPTYCGHNLCCCASTNCYHELRDHFFRGILQLKKGVICDVYRQQWIGNSRSKGLNRSSYPTFEQLYRRTDCTACVSLVDEEGVEMTCTEDVRNACRGMDLFVGGAVVCSGNGDCCCQGEDCSEALRNFYSGHQKVLGTPRIFASLSGGHYLSTNPLIIAASLSMIVLLNLWLRSVLQMSSTATFGGNSLHPKFLSLFQL
;
A
#
# COMPACT_ATOMS: atom_id res chain seq x y z
N MET A 1 11.31 -30.07 14.08
CA MET A 1 12.40 -29.57 14.95
C MET A 1 13.52 -29.07 14.06
N CYS A 2 13.97 -27.82 14.23
CA CYS A 2 15.05 -27.24 13.43
C CYS A 2 16.32 -28.09 13.62
N SER A 3 16.91 -28.60 12.55
CA SER A 3 18.00 -29.60 12.61
C SER A 3 19.41 -29.02 12.46
N ARG A 4 19.55 -27.70 12.30
CA ARG A 4 20.85 -27.04 12.06
C ARG A 4 21.11 -25.92 13.06
N SER A 5 22.28 -26.01 13.70
CA SER A 5 22.89 -25.01 14.58
C SER A 5 23.94 -24.21 13.79
N PRO A 6 24.19 -22.91 14.07
CA PRO A 6 23.57 -22.10 15.13
C PRO A 6 22.27 -21.42 14.66
N THR A 7 22.22 -20.99 13.40
CA THR A 7 21.05 -20.29 12.83
C THR A 7 20.92 -20.64 11.36
N TYR A 8 19.74 -21.10 10.95
CA TYR A 8 19.38 -21.30 9.54
C TYR A 8 18.24 -20.35 9.19
N CYS A 9 18.53 -19.34 8.39
CA CYS A 9 17.53 -18.41 7.85
C CYS A 9 17.19 -18.78 6.41
N GLY A 10 15.94 -19.18 6.17
CA GLY A 10 15.34 -19.16 4.83
C GLY A 10 14.80 -17.78 4.49
N HIS A 11 14.09 -17.66 3.36
CA HIS A 11 13.56 -16.36 2.90
C HIS A 11 12.58 -15.68 3.88
N ASN A 12 11.82 -16.44 4.67
CA ASN A 12 10.76 -15.91 5.55
C ASN A 12 10.84 -16.43 7.00
N LEU A 13 11.82 -17.28 7.33
CA LEU A 13 11.89 -17.91 8.64
C LEU A 13 13.35 -18.16 9.04
N CYS A 14 13.72 -17.69 10.22
CA CYS A 14 14.97 -18.04 10.87
C CYS A 14 14.72 -19.08 11.97
N CYS A 15 15.37 -20.22 11.82
CA CYS A 15 15.37 -21.34 12.75
C CYS A 15 16.66 -21.32 13.54
N CYS A 16 16.59 -21.55 14.84
CA CYS A 16 17.78 -21.72 15.66
C CYS A 16 17.46 -22.64 16.85
N ALA A 17 18.47 -23.39 17.32
CA ALA A 17 18.30 -24.53 18.22
C ALA A 17 19.27 -24.55 19.42
N SER A 18 19.93 -23.42 19.72
CA SER A 18 20.87 -23.31 20.85
C SER A 18 20.23 -22.66 22.09
N THR A 19 20.87 -22.76 23.27
CA THR A 19 20.45 -22.02 24.47
C THR A 19 20.62 -20.51 24.35
N ASN A 20 21.41 -20.05 23.36
CA ASN A 20 21.68 -18.64 23.08
C ASN A 20 20.89 -18.13 21.87
N CYS A 21 19.79 -18.81 21.54
CA CYS A 21 19.13 -18.63 20.26
C CYS A 21 18.65 -17.21 19.98
N TYR A 22 18.11 -16.58 21.01
CA TYR A 22 17.70 -15.18 20.94
C TYR A 22 18.87 -14.25 20.59
N HIS A 23 20.03 -14.43 21.22
CA HIS A 23 21.22 -13.63 20.95
C HIS A 23 21.77 -13.86 19.54
N GLU A 24 21.79 -15.11 19.07
CA GLU A 24 22.28 -15.46 17.73
C GLU A 24 21.38 -14.89 16.63
N LEU A 25 20.05 -14.98 16.79
CA LEU A 25 19.09 -14.36 15.88
C LEU A 25 19.24 -12.84 15.88
N ARG A 26 19.32 -12.24 17.06
CA ARG A 26 19.52 -10.80 17.24
C ARG A 26 20.76 -10.33 16.50
N ASP A 27 21.92 -10.94 16.76
CA ASP A 27 23.20 -10.57 16.16
C ASP A 27 23.22 -10.81 14.65
N HIS A 28 22.54 -11.87 14.15
CA HIS A 28 22.37 -12.11 12.72
C HIS A 28 21.66 -10.95 12.02
N PHE A 29 20.53 -10.49 12.57
CA PHE A 29 19.82 -9.34 12.00
C PHE A 29 20.60 -8.03 12.18
N PHE A 30 21.36 -7.86 13.27
CA PHE A 30 22.25 -6.70 13.44
C PHE A 30 23.36 -6.63 12.37
N ARG A 31 23.89 -7.76 11.92
CA ARG A 31 24.93 -7.79 10.86
C ARG A 31 24.40 -7.40 9.47
N GLY A 32 23.08 -7.47 9.24
CA GLY A 32 22.43 -7.02 8.00
C GLY A 32 22.25 -5.51 7.86
N ILE A 33 22.51 -4.73 8.92
CA ILE A 33 22.24 -3.28 9.00
C ILE A 33 23.20 -2.43 8.13
N LEU A 34 24.23 -3.02 7.51
CA LEU A 34 25.24 -2.28 6.73
C LEU A 34 24.75 -1.71 5.39
N GLN A 35 23.48 -1.93 5.01
CA GLN A 35 22.86 -1.18 3.91
C GLN A 35 21.68 -0.36 4.43
N LEU A 36 21.98 0.82 4.96
CA LEU A 36 21.01 1.88 5.23
C LEU A 36 20.36 2.34 3.91
N LYS A 37 19.38 1.56 3.43
CA LYS A 37 18.29 2.14 2.64
C LYS A 37 17.54 3.09 3.58
N LYS A 38 17.13 4.27 3.08
CA LYS A 38 16.16 5.14 3.76
C LYS A 38 14.84 4.36 3.92
N GLY A 39 14.74 3.56 4.96
CA GLY A 39 13.59 2.72 5.29
C GLY A 39 12.82 3.26 6.48
N VAL A 40 11.63 2.71 6.68
CA VAL A 40 10.77 3.02 7.83
C VAL A 40 11.39 2.40 9.08
N ILE A 41 11.41 3.14 10.20
CA ILE A 41 11.95 2.66 11.48
C ILE A 41 10.81 2.01 12.28
N CYS A 42 10.92 0.69 12.48
CA CYS A 42 9.95 -0.09 13.26
C CYS A 42 10.59 -0.71 14.48
N ASP A 43 10.01 -0.44 15.65
CA ASP A 43 10.22 -1.21 16.86
C ASP A 43 9.34 -2.47 16.79
N VAL A 44 9.97 -3.64 16.73
CA VAL A 44 9.32 -4.95 16.71
C VAL A 44 9.22 -5.48 18.13
N TYR A 45 8.00 -5.74 18.60
CA TYR A 45 7.71 -6.22 19.95
C TYR A 45 6.25 -6.66 20.08
N ARG A 46 5.93 -7.33 21.18
CA ARG A 46 4.55 -7.57 21.61
C ARG A 46 4.29 -6.87 22.94
N GLN A 47 3.15 -6.19 23.05
CA GLN A 47 2.74 -5.53 24.28
C GLN A 47 1.29 -5.87 24.62
N GLN A 48 1.05 -6.22 25.88
CA GLN A 48 -0.28 -6.55 26.38
C GLN A 48 -1.16 -5.31 26.58
N TRP A 49 -2.47 -5.50 26.46
CA TRP A 49 -3.45 -4.48 26.81
C TRP A 49 -3.47 -4.17 28.31
N ILE A 50 -3.90 -2.96 28.66
CA ILE A 50 -4.30 -2.64 30.04
C ILE A 50 -5.71 -3.14 30.31
N GLY A 51 -5.84 -3.98 31.32
CA GLY A 51 -7.12 -4.33 31.93
C GLY A 51 -7.91 -5.40 31.18
N ASN A 52 -8.97 -5.87 31.84
CA ASN A 52 -9.69 -7.10 31.48
C ASN A 52 -10.99 -6.79 30.69
N SER A 53 -11.17 -5.57 30.14
CA SER A 53 -12.46 -5.12 29.60
C SER A 53 -12.36 -4.19 28.38
N ARG A 54 -13.53 -3.88 27.78
CA ARG A 54 -13.81 -3.35 26.42
C ARG A 54 -12.94 -2.19 25.89
N SER A 55 -12.20 -1.46 26.72
CA SER A 55 -11.28 -0.39 26.29
C SER A 55 -9.84 -0.91 26.26
N LYS A 56 -9.52 -1.71 25.24
CA LYS A 56 -8.16 -2.18 24.97
C LYS A 56 -7.26 -0.96 24.67
N GLY A 57 -6.21 -0.77 25.47
CA GLY A 57 -5.24 0.30 25.26
C GLY A 57 -3.87 -0.05 25.83
N LEU A 58 -2.81 0.58 25.31
CA LEU A 58 -1.43 0.34 25.77
C LEU A 58 -1.08 1.23 26.96
N ASN A 59 -0.31 0.67 27.91
CA ASN A 59 0.26 1.46 29.01
C ASN A 59 1.57 2.09 28.57
N ARG A 60 1.63 3.42 28.59
CA ARG A 60 2.86 4.17 28.29
C ARG A 60 3.97 3.90 29.31
N SER A 61 3.60 3.66 30.57
CA SER A 61 4.55 3.36 31.65
C SER A 61 5.12 1.95 31.56
N SER A 62 4.58 1.09 30.69
CA SER A 62 5.07 -0.29 30.49
C SER A 62 5.40 -0.58 29.03
N TYR A 63 5.79 0.46 28.26
CA TYR A 63 6.36 0.22 26.94
C TYR A 63 7.59 -0.67 27.07
N PRO A 64 7.79 -1.61 26.13
CA PRO A 64 8.96 -2.48 26.14
C PRO A 64 10.25 -1.67 26.24
N THR A 65 11.16 -2.13 27.09
CA THR A 65 12.51 -1.58 27.18
C THR A 65 13.30 -1.91 25.91
N PHE A 66 14.47 -1.29 25.74
CA PHE A 66 15.34 -1.55 24.60
C PHE A 66 15.78 -3.04 24.49
N GLU A 67 15.72 -3.80 25.58
CA GLU A 67 16.05 -5.24 25.59
C GLU A 67 14.88 -6.12 25.14
N GLN A 68 13.66 -5.58 25.23
CA GLN A 68 12.40 -6.26 24.95
C GLN A 68 11.84 -5.91 23.56
N LEU A 69 12.43 -4.92 22.87
CA LEU A 69 12.10 -4.56 21.50
C LEU A 69 13.32 -4.71 20.59
N TYR A 70 13.06 -5.01 19.32
CA TYR A 70 14.07 -5.08 18.28
C TYR A 70 13.79 -4.01 17.23
N ARG A 71 14.73 -3.10 16.99
CA ARG A 71 14.56 -2.02 16.00
C ARG A 71 15.04 -2.45 14.63
N ARG A 72 14.16 -2.30 13.63
CA ARG A 72 14.45 -2.51 12.20
C ARG A 72 14.33 -1.21 11.44
N THR A 73 15.19 -1.02 10.45
CA THR A 73 15.26 0.18 9.59
C THR A 73 15.28 -0.16 8.10
N ASP A 74 15.14 -1.44 7.77
CA ASP A 74 15.25 -2.01 6.44
C ASP A 74 13.88 -2.32 5.80
N CYS A 75 12.79 -2.04 6.51
CA CYS A 75 11.43 -2.30 6.04
C CYS A 75 10.81 -1.13 5.28
N THR A 76 9.71 -1.46 4.57
CA THR A 76 8.91 -0.48 3.84
C THR A 76 7.75 0.06 4.69
N ALA A 77 7.25 -0.71 5.67
CA ALA A 77 6.21 -0.28 6.58
C ALA A 77 6.32 -0.96 7.96
N CYS A 78 5.75 -0.33 8.98
CA CYS A 78 5.43 -0.97 10.25
C CYS A 78 3.99 -1.46 10.22
N VAL A 79 3.76 -2.64 10.79
CA VAL A 79 2.43 -3.24 10.90
C VAL A 79 2.16 -3.59 12.35
N SER A 80 0.98 -3.25 12.84
CA SER A 80 0.49 -3.62 14.15
C SER A 80 -0.69 -4.56 14.00
N LEU A 81 -0.57 -5.74 14.58
CA LEU A 81 -1.63 -6.73 14.61
C LEU A 81 -2.23 -6.78 16.01
N VAL A 82 -3.55 -6.78 16.09
CA VAL A 82 -4.26 -6.75 17.37
C VAL A 82 -4.98 -8.05 17.64
N ASP A 83 -4.96 -8.49 18.89
CA ASP A 83 -5.71 -9.65 19.35
C ASP A 83 -6.34 -9.40 20.74
N GLU A 84 -6.77 -10.47 21.41
CA GLU A 84 -7.37 -10.39 22.73
C GLU A 84 -6.37 -10.06 23.85
N GLU A 85 -5.10 -10.35 23.66
CA GLU A 85 -4.07 -10.16 24.68
C GLU A 85 -3.30 -8.85 24.51
N GLY A 86 -3.10 -8.39 23.27
CA GLY A 86 -2.29 -7.20 23.02
C GLY A 86 -2.18 -6.75 21.57
N VAL A 87 -1.11 -5.98 21.34
CA VAL A 87 -0.64 -5.56 20.03
C VAL A 87 0.72 -6.18 19.75
N GLU A 88 0.87 -6.76 18.57
CA GLU A 88 2.16 -7.15 18.02
C GLU A 88 2.60 -6.14 16.96
N MET A 89 3.70 -5.46 17.23
CA MET A 89 4.36 -4.57 16.27
C MET A 89 5.38 -5.36 15.46
N THR A 90 5.27 -5.27 14.14
CA THR A 90 6.11 -5.95 13.17
C THR A 90 6.57 -5.00 12.08
N CYS A 91 7.47 -5.50 11.24
CA CYS A 91 8.17 -4.74 10.20
C CYS A 91 8.08 -5.54 8.91
N THR A 92 7.56 -4.94 7.83
CA THR A 92 7.31 -5.64 6.55
C THR A 92 7.93 -4.93 5.36
N GLU A 93 8.42 -5.72 4.41
CA GLU A 93 8.82 -5.29 3.07
C GLU A 93 7.67 -5.44 2.07
N ASP A 94 6.75 -6.38 2.31
CA ASP A 94 5.59 -6.65 1.46
C ASP A 94 4.35 -5.92 1.99
N VAL A 95 4.31 -4.62 1.73
CA VAL A 95 3.20 -3.74 2.09
C VAL A 95 1.88 -4.21 1.48
N ARG A 96 1.91 -4.65 0.22
CA ARG A 96 0.69 -4.95 -0.54
C ARG A 96 -0.13 -6.04 0.13
N ASN A 97 0.56 -7.04 0.67
CA ASN A 97 -0.09 -8.14 1.37
C ASN A 97 -0.32 -7.81 2.84
N ALA A 98 0.68 -7.28 3.54
CA ALA A 98 0.60 -7.07 4.98
C ALA A 98 -0.35 -5.94 5.41
N CYS A 99 -0.50 -4.90 4.58
CA CYS A 99 -1.40 -3.77 4.84
C CYS A 99 -2.72 -3.87 4.07
N ARG A 100 -3.00 -5.04 3.49
CA ARG A 100 -4.21 -5.28 2.70
C ARG A 100 -5.46 -5.13 3.56
N GLY A 101 -6.42 -4.32 3.11
CA GLY A 101 -7.68 -4.11 3.83
C GLY A 101 -7.59 -3.13 4.99
N MET A 102 -6.49 -2.39 5.11
CA MET A 102 -6.35 -1.26 6.03
C MET A 102 -6.58 0.05 5.26
N ASP A 103 -7.78 0.61 5.35
CA ASP A 103 -8.23 1.79 4.61
C ASP A 103 -8.81 2.89 5.52
N LEU A 104 -8.89 2.65 6.83
CA LEU A 104 -9.35 3.64 7.81
C LEU A 104 -8.21 4.56 8.20
N PHE A 105 -8.27 5.81 7.74
CA PHE A 105 -7.29 6.84 8.08
C PHE A 105 -7.54 7.39 9.49
N VAL A 106 -6.64 7.06 10.42
CA VAL A 106 -6.78 7.43 11.84
C VAL A 106 -5.92 8.63 12.26
N GLY A 107 -5.01 9.07 11.39
CA GLY A 107 -4.19 10.26 11.59
C GLY A 107 -2.74 10.04 11.14
N GLY A 108 -2.09 11.15 10.77
CA GLY A 108 -0.69 11.15 10.33
C GLY A 108 -0.42 10.11 9.25
N ALA A 109 0.55 9.24 9.54
CA ALA A 109 1.01 8.19 8.66
C ALA A 109 0.35 6.81 8.92
N VAL A 110 -0.75 6.74 9.67
CA VAL A 110 -1.34 5.49 10.13
C VAL A 110 -2.67 5.22 9.42
N VAL A 111 -2.80 4.02 8.87
CA VAL A 111 -4.07 3.46 8.38
C VAL A 111 -4.41 2.19 9.14
N CYS A 112 -5.68 1.93 9.38
CA CYS A 112 -6.12 0.76 10.14
C CYS A 112 -7.25 0.00 9.45
N SER A 113 -7.46 -1.25 9.87
CA SER A 113 -8.63 -2.05 9.57
C SER A 113 -9.75 -1.77 10.59
N GLY A 114 -10.97 -2.24 10.30
CA GLY A 114 -12.08 -2.19 11.26
C GLY A 114 -11.85 -3.00 12.53
N ASN A 115 -10.90 -3.95 12.52
CA ASN A 115 -10.55 -4.76 13.68
C ASN A 115 -9.48 -4.10 14.56
N GLY A 116 -8.85 -3.02 14.08
CA GLY A 116 -7.80 -2.29 14.80
C GLY A 116 -6.38 -2.67 14.43
N ASP A 117 -6.16 -3.57 13.45
CA ASP A 117 -4.83 -3.77 12.86
C ASP A 117 -4.44 -2.51 12.09
N CYS A 118 -3.18 -2.08 12.16
CA CYS A 118 -2.75 -0.87 11.48
C CYS A 118 -1.45 -1.05 10.70
N CYS A 119 -1.28 -0.21 9.69
CA CYS A 119 -0.07 -0.11 8.90
C CYS A 119 0.36 1.35 8.85
N CYS A 120 1.67 1.56 8.89
CA CYS A 120 2.26 2.88 8.89
C CYS A 120 3.50 2.93 8.00
N GLN A 121 3.60 4.00 7.22
CA GLN A 121 4.75 4.30 6.37
C GLN A 121 5.30 5.70 6.69
N GLY A 122 6.46 5.78 7.34
CA GLY A 122 7.06 7.04 7.77
C GLY A 122 8.13 6.83 8.84
N GLU A 123 8.95 7.84 9.08
CA GLU A 123 10.09 7.73 10.02
C GLU A 123 9.61 7.52 11.47
N ASP A 124 8.44 8.05 11.84
CA ASP A 124 7.92 8.07 13.23
C ASP A 124 6.87 6.98 13.50
N CYS A 125 6.81 5.93 12.68
CA CYS A 125 5.70 4.96 12.74
C CYS A 125 5.54 4.23 14.06
N SER A 126 6.66 3.85 14.69
CA SER A 126 6.64 3.17 15.99
C SER A 126 5.98 4.03 17.08
N GLU A 127 6.28 5.33 17.09
CA GLU A 127 5.69 6.27 18.02
C GLU A 127 4.22 6.55 17.68
N ALA A 128 3.91 6.73 16.39
CA ALA A 128 2.55 6.96 15.93
C ALA A 128 1.61 5.81 16.32
N LEU A 129 2.01 4.56 16.10
CA LEU A 129 1.23 3.38 16.47
C LEU A 129 1.05 3.28 17.99
N ARG A 130 2.09 3.55 18.78
CA ARG A 130 2.00 3.61 20.25
C ARG A 130 1.02 4.66 20.74
N ASN A 131 1.05 5.85 20.15
CA ASN A 131 0.14 6.94 20.48
C ASN A 131 -1.31 6.60 20.10
N PHE A 132 -1.51 5.94 18.96
CA PHE A 132 -2.83 5.46 18.53
C PHE A 132 -3.45 4.51 19.56
N TYR A 133 -2.76 3.42 19.91
CA TYR A 133 -3.28 2.42 20.86
C TYR A 133 -3.29 2.90 22.31
N SER A 134 -2.59 3.99 22.63
CA SER A 134 -2.70 4.65 23.94
C SER A 134 -3.82 5.68 24.00
N GLY A 135 -4.68 5.79 22.98
CA GLY A 135 -5.81 6.73 22.94
C GLY A 135 -5.43 8.19 22.65
N HIS A 136 -4.22 8.45 22.16
CA HIS A 136 -3.69 9.80 21.87
C HIS A 136 -3.74 10.12 20.38
N GLN A 137 -4.81 9.69 19.69
CA GLN A 137 -4.98 9.83 18.23
C GLN A 137 -4.88 11.29 17.74
N LYS A 138 -5.29 12.26 18.57
CA LYS A 138 -5.19 13.70 18.25
C LYS A 138 -3.76 14.17 17.97
N VAL A 139 -2.75 13.46 18.48
CA VAL A 139 -1.32 13.78 18.31
C VAL A 139 -0.80 13.35 16.94
N LEU A 140 -1.51 12.46 16.25
CA LEU A 140 -1.11 11.96 14.93
C LEU A 140 -1.23 13.02 13.83
N GLY A 141 -2.02 14.07 14.07
CA GLY A 141 -2.25 15.14 13.08
C GLY A 141 -3.14 14.70 11.92
N THR A 142 -3.14 15.49 10.84
CA THR A 142 -3.97 15.22 9.67
C THR A 142 -3.52 13.94 8.95
N PRO A 143 -4.47 13.08 8.53
CA PRO A 143 -4.13 11.90 7.74
C PRO A 143 -3.39 12.24 6.46
N ARG A 144 -2.35 11.46 6.14
CA ARG A 144 -1.57 11.56 4.91
C ARG A 144 -1.88 10.35 4.03
N ILE A 145 -2.20 10.59 2.76
CA ILE A 145 -2.49 9.53 1.80
C ILE A 145 -1.17 8.93 1.29
N PHE A 146 -1.08 7.61 1.30
CA PHE A 146 0.08 6.89 0.79
C PHE A 146 -0.10 6.43 -0.64
N ALA A 147 0.98 6.46 -1.41
CA ALA A 147 1.02 5.98 -2.79
C ALA A 147 0.93 4.44 -2.91
N SER A 148 1.05 3.67 -1.82
CA SER A 148 1.18 2.21 -1.87
C SER A 148 -0.04 1.40 -1.39
N LEU A 149 -1.05 2.07 -0.80
CA LEU A 149 -2.27 1.40 -0.30
C LEU A 149 -3.39 1.33 -1.34
N SER A 150 -3.25 2.00 -2.48
CA SER A 150 -4.20 1.87 -3.60
C SER A 150 -3.91 0.60 -4.42
N GLY A 151 -4.34 -0.53 -3.86
CA GLY A 151 -4.69 -1.73 -4.64
C GLY A 151 -5.98 -1.56 -5.46
N GLY A 152 -6.59 -0.37 -5.43
CA GLY A 152 -7.49 0.07 -6.50
C GLY A 152 -6.66 0.74 -7.58
N HIS A 153 -6.81 0.32 -8.83
CA HIS A 153 -6.27 0.98 -10.00
C HIS A 153 -6.63 2.48 -10.00
N TYR A 154 -5.85 3.31 -9.32
CA TYR A 154 -5.68 4.70 -9.71
C TYR A 154 -4.70 4.63 -10.87
N LEU A 155 -5.26 4.47 -12.08
CA LEU A 155 -4.63 5.08 -13.24
C LEU A 155 -4.37 6.52 -12.81
N SER A 156 -3.10 6.85 -12.57
CA SER A 156 -2.65 8.23 -12.55
C SER A 156 -2.86 8.75 -13.97
N THR A 157 -4.12 9.07 -14.28
CA THR A 157 -4.47 9.79 -15.48
C THR A 157 -4.00 11.21 -15.20
N ASN A 158 -2.78 11.49 -15.67
CA ASN A 158 -2.27 12.84 -15.72
C ASN A 158 -3.37 13.73 -16.32
N PRO A 159 -3.81 14.81 -15.64
CA PRO A 159 -4.92 15.64 -16.14
C PRO A 159 -4.64 16.20 -17.54
N LEU A 160 -3.36 16.34 -17.91
CA LEU A 160 -2.94 16.66 -19.28
C LEU A 160 -3.33 15.60 -20.31
N ILE A 161 -3.27 14.31 -19.96
CA ILE A 161 -3.66 13.20 -20.83
C ILE A 161 -5.19 13.16 -21.00
N ILE A 162 -5.96 13.42 -19.93
CA ILE A 162 -7.42 13.54 -20.01
C ILE A 162 -7.79 14.74 -20.90
N ALA A 163 -7.18 15.90 -20.67
CA ALA A 163 -7.44 17.10 -21.47
C ALA A 163 -7.07 16.89 -22.94
N ALA A 164 -5.94 16.24 -23.23
CA ALA A 164 -5.52 15.93 -24.59
C ALA A 164 -6.46 14.92 -25.28
N SER A 165 -6.87 13.86 -24.58
CA SER A 165 -7.78 12.86 -25.15
C SER A 165 -9.18 13.43 -25.41
N LEU A 166 -9.73 14.23 -24.50
CA LEU A 166 -10.99 14.94 -24.73
C LEU A 166 -10.88 15.93 -25.90
N SER A 167 -9.77 16.66 -26.01
CA SER A 167 -9.54 17.58 -27.12
C SER A 167 -9.45 16.85 -28.46
N MET A 168 -8.77 15.70 -28.52
CA MET A 168 -8.71 14.86 -29.71
C MET A 168 -10.08 14.31 -30.11
N ILE A 169 -10.91 13.90 -29.15
CA ILE A 169 -12.28 13.43 -29.42
C ILE A 169 -13.15 14.55 -29.98
N VAL A 170 -13.04 15.78 -29.44
CA VAL A 170 -13.77 16.94 -29.94
C VAL A 170 -13.31 17.31 -31.35
N LEU A 171 -12.00 17.36 -31.59
CA LEU A 171 -11.44 17.65 -32.92
C LEU A 171 -11.83 16.59 -33.96
N LEU A 172 -11.81 15.31 -33.60
CA LEU A 172 -12.22 14.23 -34.48
C LEU A 172 -13.72 14.32 -34.81
N ASN A 173 -14.57 14.64 -33.83
CA ASN A 173 -16.00 14.84 -34.05
C ASN A 173 -16.29 16.07 -34.93
N LEU A 174 -15.55 17.17 -34.75
CA LEU A 174 -15.66 18.35 -35.63
C LEU A 174 -15.24 18.02 -37.07
N TRP A 175 -14.16 17.25 -37.25
CA TRP A 175 -13.70 16.83 -38.56
C TRP A 175 -14.66 15.86 -39.24
N LEU A 176 -15.22 14.89 -38.52
CA LEU A 176 -16.28 14.01 -39.04
C LEU A 176 -17.51 14.79 -39.48
N ARG A 177 -17.93 15.80 -38.71
CA ARG A 177 -19.05 16.67 -39.07
C ARG A 177 -18.78 17.50 -40.32
N SER A 178 -17.58 18.05 -40.48
CA SER A 178 -17.23 18.81 -41.68
C SER A 178 -17.14 17.93 -42.93
N VAL A 179 -16.61 16.71 -42.81
CA VAL A 179 -16.57 15.73 -43.92
C VAL A 179 -18.00 15.28 -44.30
N LEU A 180 -18.88 15.04 -43.33
CA LEU A 180 -20.28 14.71 -43.59
C LEU A 180 -21.07 15.87 -44.21
N GLN A 181 -20.78 17.13 -43.83
CA GLN A 181 -21.34 18.33 -44.48
C GLN A 181 -20.83 18.56 -45.90
N MET A 182 -19.56 18.26 -46.18
CA MET A 182 -19.01 18.30 -47.55
C MET A 182 -19.60 17.18 -48.43
N SER A 183 -19.99 16.05 -47.84
CA SER A 183 -20.64 14.95 -48.55
C SER A 183 -22.11 15.26 -48.90
N SER A 184 -22.75 16.20 -48.20
CA SER A 184 -24.16 16.57 -48.42
C SER A 184 -24.35 17.79 -49.34
N THR A 185 -23.26 18.42 -49.80
CA THR A 185 -23.31 19.52 -50.79
C THR A 185 -22.92 19.09 -52.21
N ALA A 186 -22.66 17.80 -52.44
CA ALA A 186 -22.33 17.25 -53.75
C ALA A 186 -23.52 16.51 -54.40
N THR A 187 -24.40 17.25 -55.08
CA THR A 187 -25.15 16.78 -56.28
C THR A 187 -25.70 18.02 -56.98
N PHE A 188 -24.93 18.69 -57.85
CA PHE A 188 -24.81 18.43 -59.29
C PHE A 188 -26.09 17.89 -59.93
N GLY A 189 -26.76 18.76 -60.70
CA GLY A 189 -27.91 18.41 -61.50
C GLY A 189 -27.56 17.51 -62.68
N GLY A 190 -28.58 16.80 -63.17
CA GLY A 190 -28.55 16.17 -64.49
C GLY A 190 -29.14 14.75 -64.57
N ASN A 191 -30.45 14.69 -64.79
CA ASN A 191 -31.20 13.70 -65.59
C ASN A 191 -31.28 12.22 -65.17
N SER A 192 -32.42 11.89 -64.56
CA SER A 192 -33.46 10.92 -64.97
C SER A 192 -33.12 9.65 -65.78
N LEU A 193 -33.51 8.53 -65.15
CA LEU A 193 -34.15 7.28 -65.64
C LEU A 193 -33.32 6.13 -66.28
N HIS A 194 -33.12 5.12 -65.42
CA HIS A 194 -33.41 3.68 -65.59
C HIS A 194 -32.33 2.70 -66.15
N PRO A 195 -32.44 1.38 -65.87
CA PRO A 195 -31.40 0.62 -65.17
C PRO A 195 -30.91 -0.60 -65.97
N LYS A 196 -29.85 -1.24 -65.45
CA LYS A 196 -29.31 -2.59 -65.73
C LYS A 196 -27.81 -2.46 -66.01
N PHE A 197 -26.98 -3.03 -65.15
CA PHE A 197 -26.43 -4.35 -65.42
C PHE A 197 -25.61 -4.83 -64.22
N LEU A 198 -25.81 -6.11 -63.93
CA LEU A 198 -25.18 -6.92 -62.92
C LEU A 198 -23.68 -7.16 -63.19
N SER A 199 -22.95 -7.31 -62.09
CA SER A 199 -21.86 -8.26 -61.87
C SER A 199 -20.48 -7.99 -62.50
N LEU A 200 -19.48 -8.56 -61.82
CA LEU A 200 -18.06 -8.72 -62.17
C LEU A 200 -17.18 -7.57 -61.64
N PHE A 201 -16.27 -7.75 -60.68
CA PHE A 201 -15.42 -8.90 -60.36
C PHE A 201 -15.09 -8.96 -58.86
N GLN A 202 -15.26 -10.15 -58.27
CA GLN A 202 -14.37 -10.65 -57.22
C GLN A 202 -13.39 -11.60 -57.90
N LEU A 203 -12.10 -11.27 -57.84
CA LEU A 203 -10.95 -12.14 -57.58
C LEU A 203 -9.66 -11.33 -57.67
#